data_AF-A0A0B1T3G3-F1
#
_entry.id   AF-A0A0B1T3G3-F1
#
_cell.length_a   1.000
_cell.length_b   1.000
_cell.length_c   1.000
_cell.angle_alpha   90.00
_cell.angle_beta   90.00
_cell.angle_gamma   90.00
#
_symmetry.space_group_name_H-M   'P 1'
#
loop_
_entity.id
_entity.type
_entity.pdbx_description
1 polymer ?
#
loop_
_entity_poly.entity_id
_entity_poly.type
_entity_poly.pdbx_seq_one_letter_code
_entity_poly.pdbx_strand_id
1 'polypeptide(L)'
;MGDDSSPCCSSDLQVQRRFIDVDNSLSLPSEFSALDEAEQLVNLYMNLDRFCESTSVNTSDVTRADEDTLIARMLDSTVRQLIEKTCPQCPRFTRSWKPTEFVDTYNFRRSWARDVVHMLDWANHFPTFKKLSTEDKEKVFIGRFTQFTLFTKCYRTYRESCSGLLLGCGNVFPYERDARIRIEDEYLRKLFSRLCDALFAEIIFPMAYLRLTDSTYVLMKANIFLFEGFTYSSLTPEGKAIITREKARHRSALLAHLNSKKESFDDRLNQIIQIEHMMASIEAVSNFMDKEIQFLGVFGLLDMGRTLIRECHVNKYKFNFSPA
;
A
#
# COMPACT_ATOMS: atom_id res chain seq x y z
N MET A 1 83.38 -3.73 -30.88
CA MET A 1 82.13 -2.95 -30.95
C MET A 1 81.53 -3.04 -29.58
N GLY A 2 81.55 -1.90 -28.87
CA GLY A 2 81.16 -1.79 -27.47
C GLY A 2 79.67 -1.55 -27.27
N ASP A 3 79.35 -1.39 -25.99
CA ASP A 3 78.11 -0.93 -25.33
C ASP A 3 77.79 -1.95 -24.21
N ASP A 4 77.49 -1.58 -22.96
CA ASP A 4 77.05 -0.29 -22.48
C ASP A 4 77.30 -0.14 -20.98
N SER A 5 77.27 1.12 -20.54
CA SER A 5 77.79 1.64 -19.28
C SER A 5 76.69 1.75 -18.21
N SER A 6 77.04 1.48 -16.94
CA SER A 6 76.32 1.92 -15.72
C SER A 6 76.19 3.46 -15.65
N PRO A 7 75.60 4.12 -14.60
CA PRO A 7 74.95 3.65 -13.37
C PRO A 7 73.68 4.43 -12.94
N CYS A 8 73.16 4.07 -11.76
CA CYS A 8 72.10 4.75 -10.99
C CYS A 8 72.35 6.25 -10.74
N CYS A 9 71.28 7.06 -10.77
CA CYS A 9 71.13 8.21 -9.88
C CYS A 9 69.66 8.64 -9.70
N SER A 10 69.40 9.18 -8.51
CA SER A 10 68.17 9.73 -7.94
C SER A 10 67.75 11.05 -8.59
N SER A 11 66.44 11.33 -8.70
CA SER A 11 65.80 12.53 -8.12
C SER A 11 64.31 12.71 -8.50
N ASP A 12 63.55 13.26 -7.55
CA ASP A 12 62.40 14.17 -7.68
C ASP A 12 61.06 13.70 -8.27
N LEU A 13 60.06 13.59 -7.39
CA LEU A 13 58.89 14.50 -7.36
C LEU A 13 57.93 14.12 -6.22
N GLN A 14 58.13 14.71 -5.04
CA GLN A 14 57.12 14.74 -3.99
C GLN A 14 56.05 15.79 -4.35
N VAL A 15 54.92 15.35 -4.89
CA VAL A 15 53.69 16.15 -4.95
C VAL A 15 52.83 15.78 -3.76
N GLN A 16 52.82 16.69 -2.79
CA GLN A 16 52.09 16.65 -1.54
C GLN A 16 50.58 16.75 -1.81
N ARG A 17 49.86 15.61 -1.84
CA ARG A 17 48.39 15.59 -1.73
C ARG A 17 48.02 15.32 -0.27
N ARG A 18 47.67 16.38 0.46
CA ARG A 18 46.87 16.29 1.69
C ARG A 18 45.51 15.71 1.31
N PHE A 19 45.30 14.42 1.57
CA PHE A 19 43.95 13.89 1.70
C PHE A 19 43.40 14.34 3.06
N ILE A 20 42.29 15.04 3.01
CA ILE A 20 41.47 15.40 4.16
C ILE A 20 40.83 14.10 4.63
N ASP A 21 41.23 13.62 5.81
CA ASP A 21 40.45 12.64 6.58
C ASP A 21 39.11 13.29 6.91
N VAL A 22 38.09 12.97 6.12
CA VAL A 22 36.70 13.13 6.54
C VAL A 22 36.32 11.80 7.17
N ASP A 23 36.43 11.77 8.50
CA ASP A 23 35.86 10.74 9.37
C ASP A 23 34.33 10.75 9.19
N ASN A 24 33.84 10.09 8.15
CA ASN A 24 32.44 9.74 7.99
C ASN A 24 32.24 8.32 8.51
N SER A 25 32.37 8.17 9.83
CA SER A 25 31.82 7.01 10.55
C SER A 25 30.31 7.17 10.69
N LEU A 26 29.61 7.08 9.55
CA LEU A 26 28.20 6.65 9.56
C LEU A 26 28.21 5.21 10.04
N SER A 27 28.14 5.03 11.36
CA SER A 27 27.88 3.73 11.96
C SER A 27 26.59 3.19 11.35
N LEU A 28 26.72 2.16 10.53
CA LEU A 28 25.58 1.32 10.16
C LEU A 28 24.94 0.88 11.48
N PRO A 29 23.60 0.94 11.63
CA PRO A 29 22.94 0.32 12.77
C PRO A 29 23.46 -1.11 12.86
N SER A 30 23.91 -1.53 14.04
CA SER A 30 24.33 -2.92 14.22
C SER A 30 23.21 -3.83 13.72
N GLU A 31 23.52 -4.90 13.00
CA GLU A 31 22.49 -5.81 12.44
C GLU A 31 21.51 -6.29 13.52
N PHE A 32 21.98 -6.40 14.77
CA PHE A 32 21.18 -6.68 15.96
C PHE A 32 20.11 -5.60 16.23
N SER A 33 20.46 -4.31 16.12
CA SER A 33 19.53 -3.19 16.32
C SER A 33 18.44 -3.13 15.25
N ALA A 34 18.79 -3.41 13.99
CA ALA A 34 17.83 -3.38 12.88
C ALA A 34 16.82 -4.55 12.94
N LEU A 35 17.27 -5.71 13.42
CA LEU A 35 16.39 -6.87 13.62
C LEU A 35 15.41 -6.64 14.77
N ASP A 36 15.88 -6.15 15.92
CA ASP A 36 15.03 -5.81 17.06
C ASP A 36 13.95 -4.79 16.68
N GLU A 37 14.34 -3.79 15.88
CA GLU A 37 13.40 -2.82 15.33
C GLU A 37 12.37 -3.46 14.39
N ALA A 38 12.80 -4.37 13.52
CA ALA A 38 11.89 -5.10 12.65
C ALA A 38 10.85 -5.90 13.43
N GLU A 39 11.26 -6.58 14.50
CA GLU A 39 10.35 -7.33 15.38
C GLU A 39 9.36 -6.41 16.10
N GLN A 40 9.81 -5.25 16.59
CA GLN A 40 8.92 -4.26 17.20
C GLN A 40 7.88 -3.74 16.21
N LEU A 41 8.28 -3.43 14.97
CA LEU A 41 7.35 -2.98 13.93
C LEU A 41 6.38 -4.08 13.51
N VAL A 42 6.83 -5.33 13.40
CA VAL A 42 5.95 -6.49 13.16
C VAL A 42 4.88 -6.57 14.24
N ASN A 43 5.29 -6.56 15.51
CA ASN A 43 4.35 -6.66 16.64
C ASN A 43 3.35 -5.50 16.65
N LEU A 44 3.82 -4.27 16.42
CA LEU A 44 2.98 -3.10 16.32
C LEU A 44 1.94 -3.25 15.19
N TYR A 45 2.36 -3.64 14.00
CA TYR A 45 1.48 -3.68 12.83
C TYR A 45 0.58 -4.90 12.78
N MET A 46 0.99 -6.03 13.35
CA MET A 46 0.11 -7.17 13.59
C MET A 46 -1.04 -6.81 14.53
N ASN A 47 -0.75 -6.09 15.62
CA ASN A 47 -1.76 -5.63 16.57
C ASN A 47 -2.68 -4.58 15.94
N LEU A 48 -2.12 -3.66 15.15
CA LEU A 48 -2.89 -2.67 14.41
C LEU A 48 -3.87 -3.33 13.42
N ASP A 49 -3.38 -4.25 12.59
CA ASP A 49 -4.25 -4.94 11.62
C ASP A 49 -5.34 -5.75 12.31
N ARG A 50 -5.01 -6.46 13.40
CA ARG A 50 -5.99 -7.19 14.20
C ARG A 50 -7.06 -6.27 14.78
N PHE A 51 -6.65 -5.12 15.34
CA PHE A 51 -7.56 -4.11 15.88
C PHE A 51 -8.51 -3.58 14.81
N CYS A 52 -8.01 -3.19 13.64
CA CYS A 52 -8.85 -2.65 12.56
C CYS A 52 -9.85 -3.67 12.01
N GLU A 53 -9.51 -4.96 12.02
CA GLU A 53 -10.38 -6.04 11.54
C GLU A 53 -11.41 -6.47 12.58
N SER A 54 -11.08 -6.38 13.88
CA SER A 54 -12.02 -6.69 14.97
C SER A 54 -12.93 -5.52 15.34
N THR A 55 -12.54 -4.28 14.99
CA THR A 55 -13.34 -3.09 15.28
C THR A 55 -14.62 -3.14 14.46
N SER A 56 -15.73 -3.47 15.12
CA SER A 56 -17.07 -3.41 14.56
C SER A 56 -18.06 -2.79 15.55
N VAL A 57 -19.09 -2.12 15.02
CA VAL A 57 -20.24 -1.66 15.81
C VAL A 57 -21.16 -2.86 16.01
N ASN A 58 -21.66 -3.05 17.24
CA ASN A 58 -22.70 -4.05 17.50
C ASN A 58 -23.90 -3.79 16.56
N THR A 59 -24.21 -4.79 15.73
CA THR A 59 -25.24 -4.72 14.68
C THR A 59 -26.67 -4.66 15.22
N SER A 60 -26.87 -4.68 16.54
CA SER A 60 -28.19 -4.60 17.16
C SER A 60 -28.87 -3.24 17.01
N ASP A 61 -28.09 -2.17 16.79
CA ASP A 61 -28.59 -0.80 16.95
C ASP A 61 -28.74 -0.03 15.62
N VAL A 62 -28.33 -0.61 14.49
CA VAL A 62 -28.32 0.05 13.17
C VAL A 62 -28.89 -0.90 12.11
N THR A 63 -29.97 -0.52 11.45
CA THR A 63 -30.55 -1.34 10.38
C THR A 63 -29.74 -1.21 9.09
N ARG A 64 -29.89 -2.17 8.16
CA ARG A 64 -29.23 -2.11 6.84
C ARG A 64 -29.57 -0.84 6.05
N ALA A 65 -30.79 -0.33 6.20
CA ALA A 65 -31.21 0.92 5.56
C ALA A 65 -30.52 2.15 6.17
N ASP A 66 -30.28 2.15 7.48
CA ASP A 66 -29.51 3.20 8.15
C ASP A 66 -28.05 3.19 7.69
N GLU A 67 -27.44 2.00 7.58
CA GLU A 67 -26.10 1.86 7.02
C GLU A 67 -26.02 2.41 5.60
N ASP A 68 -26.98 2.07 4.73
CA ASP A 68 -27.00 2.52 3.34
C ASP A 68 -27.18 4.06 3.25
N THR A 69 -27.95 4.65 4.16
CA THR A 69 -28.11 6.10 4.28
C THR A 69 -26.81 6.78 4.70
N LEU A 70 -26.09 6.21 5.67
CA LEU A 70 -24.79 6.70 6.12
C LEU A 70 -23.73 6.57 5.02
N ILE A 71 -23.70 5.44 4.31
CA ILE A 71 -22.82 5.22 3.17
C ILE A 71 -23.10 6.27 2.10
N ALA A 72 -24.36 6.51 1.74
CA ALA A 72 -24.72 7.51 0.74
C ALA A 72 -24.19 8.90 1.15
N ARG A 73 -24.44 9.35 2.38
CA ARG A 73 -23.95 10.65 2.87
C ARG A 73 -22.42 10.74 2.90
N MET A 74 -21.74 9.64 3.26
CA MET A 74 -20.29 9.58 3.27
C MET A 74 -19.71 9.73 1.86
N LEU A 75 -20.32 9.10 0.85
CA LEU A 75 -19.86 9.19 -0.55
C LEU A 75 -19.91 10.62 -1.12
N ASP A 76 -20.78 11.47 -0.58
CA ASP A 76 -20.89 12.89 -0.96
C ASP A 76 -19.95 13.83 -0.19
N SER A 77 -19.19 13.28 0.77
CA SER A 77 -18.24 14.05 1.58
C SER A 77 -16.84 14.09 0.95
N THR A 78 -15.97 14.96 1.47
CA THR A 78 -14.54 14.99 1.12
C THR A 78 -13.71 14.13 2.07
N VAL A 79 -12.49 13.77 1.66
CA VAL A 79 -11.48 13.11 2.49
C VAL A 79 -11.12 13.97 3.69
N ARG A 80 -11.05 15.29 3.53
CA ARG A 80 -10.82 16.21 4.66
C ARG A 80 -11.91 16.08 5.71
N GLN A 81 -13.19 16.07 5.30
CA GLN A 81 -14.31 15.92 6.23
C GLN A 81 -14.27 14.59 6.99
N LEU A 82 -13.83 13.51 6.32
CA LEU A 82 -13.61 12.22 6.96
C LEU A 82 -12.49 12.27 8.02
N ILE A 83 -11.35 12.86 7.68
CA ILE A 83 -10.19 12.99 8.58
C ILE A 83 -10.53 13.84 9.80
N GLU A 84 -11.22 14.96 9.59
CA GLU A 84 -11.65 15.88 10.64
C GLU A 84 -12.89 15.40 11.40
N LYS A 85 -13.51 14.29 10.97
CA LYS A 85 -14.74 13.72 11.55
C LYS A 85 -15.92 14.70 11.53
N THR A 86 -16.02 15.51 10.49
CA THR A 86 -17.10 16.49 10.29
C THR A 86 -18.23 15.98 9.39
N CYS A 87 -18.16 14.72 8.95
CA CYS A 87 -19.23 14.05 8.21
C CYS A 87 -19.55 12.65 8.78
N PRO A 88 -20.74 12.09 8.47
CA PRO A 88 -21.05 10.71 8.78
C PRO A 88 -20.13 9.75 8.04
N GLN A 89 -19.76 8.65 8.71
CA GLN A 89 -18.92 7.61 8.14
C GLN A 89 -19.73 6.31 7.98
N CYS A 90 -19.32 5.49 7.02
CA CYS A 90 -19.81 4.12 6.89
C CYS A 90 -19.67 3.40 8.24
N PRO A 91 -20.72 2.75 8.75
CA PRO A 91 -20.62 1.98 9.98
C PRO A 91 -19.54 0.91 9.88
N ARG A 92 -18.91 0.61 11.03
CA ARG A 92 -17.94 -0.48 11.11
C ARG A 92 -18.68 -1.80 11.22
N PHE A 93 -19.39 -2.23 10.18
CA PHE A 93 -19.89 -3.61 10.16
C PHE A 93 -18.74 -4.59 9.94
N THR A 94 -18.93 -5.83 10.40
CA THR A 94 -17.93 -6.89 10.32
C THR A 94 -17.55 -7.17 8.86
N ARG A 95 -16.25 -7.20 8.58
CA ARG A 95 -15.75 -7.61 7.28
C ARG A 95 -15.81 -9.12 7.17
N SER A 96 -16.46 -9.62 6.12
CA SER A 96 -16.48 -11.05 5.80
C SER A 96 -15.53 -11.32 4.65
N TRP A 97 -14.55 -12.18 4.92
CA TRP A 97 -13.58 -12.68 3.94
C TRP A 97 -13.94 -14.07 3.42
N LYS A 98 -15.22 -14.46 3.51
CA LYS A 98 -15.72 -15.70 2.91
C LYS A 98 -16.45 -15.39 1.59
N PRO A 99 -16.29 -16.21 0.53
CA PRO A 99 -16.95 -15.98 -0.75
C PRO A 99 -18.42 -16.45 -0.68
N THR A 100 -19.30 -15.62 -0.10
CA THR A 100 -20.71 -15.95 0.10
C THR A 100 -21.58 -15.59 -1.09
N GLU A 101 -21.22 -14.54 -1.83
CA GLU A 101 -21.98 -14.04 -2.96
C GLU A 101 -21.06 -13.45 -4.04
N PHE A 102 -21.55 -13.35 -5.27
CA PHE A 102 -20.82 -12.64 -6.31
C PHE A 102 -20.94 -11.14 -6.14
N VAL A 103 -19.92 -10.42 -6.62
CA VAL A 103 -19.96 -8.97 -6.61
C VAL A 103 -21.08 -8.44 -7.52
N ASP A 104 -21.84 -7.50 -7.00
CA ASP A 104 -22.81 -6.67 -7.72
C ASP A 104 -22.57 -5.19 -7.37
N THR A 105 -23.30 -4.28 -8.01
CA THR A 105 -23.12 -2.83 -7.79
C THR A 105 -23.40 -2.42 -6.34
N TYR A 106 -24.37 -3.05 -5.69
CA TYR A 106 -24.78 -2.71 -4.33
C TYR A 106 -23.74 -3.18 -3.30
N ASN A 107 -23.31 -4.44 -3.36
CA ASN A 107 -22.33 -4.99 -2.44
C ASN A 107 -20.91 -4.46 -2.71
N PHE A 108 -20.58 -4.10 -3.95
CA PHE A 108 -19.34 -3.40 -4.29
C PHE A 108 -19.27 -2.03 -3.61
N ARG A 109 -20.34 -1.23 -3.69
CA ARG A 109 -20.43 0.08 -3.03
C ARG A 109 -20.22 -0.04 -1.52
N ARG A 110 -20.83 -1.05 -0.90
CA ARG A 110 -20.66 -1.33 0.53
C ARG A 110 -19.23 -1.73 0.88
N SER A 111 -18.63 -2.63 0.10
CA SER A 111 -17.22 -3.03 0.25
C SER A 111 -16.28 -1.83 0.14
N TRP A 112 -16.47 -0.99 -0.87
CA TRP A 112 -15.67 0.23 -1.08
C TRP A 112 -15.81 1.23 0.07
N ALA A 113 -17.04 1.48 0.53
CA ALA A 113 -17.29 2.37 1.67
C ALA A 113 -16.65 1.85 2.95
N ARG A 114 -16.68 0.53 3.18
CA ARG A 114 -16.02 -0.09 4.34
C ARG A 114 -14.49 -0.03 4.23
N ASP A 115 -13.94 -0.14 3.02
CA ASP A 115 -12.51 0.01 2.76
C ASP A 115 -11.98 1.41 3.15
N VAL A 116 -12.75 2.46 2.86
CA VAL A 116 -12.43 3.84 3.29
C VAL A 116 -12.28 3.91 4.80
N VAL A 117 -13.27 3.41 5.54
CA VAL A 117 -13.26 3.46 7.01
C VAL A 117 -12.17 2.56 7.58
N HIS A 118 -11.93 1.39 6.98
CA HIS A 118 -10.84 0.50 7.40
C HIS A 118 -9.46 1.15 7.22
N MET A 119 -9.20 1.80 6.08
CA MET A 119 -7.96 2.54 5.90
C MET A 119 -7.87 3.73 6.85
N LEU A 120 -8.97 4.44 7.10
CA LEU A 120 -8.99 5.58 8.02
C LEU A 120 -8.68 5.15 9.45
N ASP A 121 -9.25 4.02 9.90
CA ASP A 121 -8.95 3.42 11.20
C ASP A 121 -7.48 3.04 11.29
N TRP A 122 -6.95 2.38 10.26
CA TRP A 122 -5.54 1.98 10.21
C TRP A 122 -4.60 3.19 10.22
N ALA A 123 -4.85 4.17 9.35
CA ALA A 123 -4.03 5.37 9.23
C ALA A 123 -4.04 6.20 10.53
N ASN A 124 -5.21 6.35 11.16
CA ASN A 124 -5.33 7.06 12.43
C ASN A 124 -4.61 6.39 13.60
N HIS A 125 -4.22 5.12 13.48
CA HIS A 125 -3.40 4.42 14.48
C HIS A 125 -1.95 4.22 14.02
N PHE A 126 -1.64 4.50 12.75
CA PHE A 126 -0.29 4.47 12.22
C PHE A 126 0.53 5.68 12.74
N PRO A 127 1.65 5.46 13.48
CA PRO A 127 2.35 6.54 14.19
C PRO A 127 2.80 7.70 13.28
N THR A 128 3.27 7.40 12.08
CA THR A 128 3.74 8.42 11.13
C THR A 128 2.61 9.32 10.67
N PHE A 129 1.44 8.75 10.38
CA PHE A 129 0.29 9.50 9.89
C PHE A 129 -0.20 10.49 10.94
N LYS A 130 -0.17 10.14 12.23
CA LYS A 130 -0.55 11.05 13.33
C LYS A 130 0.28 12.33 13.37
N LYS A 131 1.57 12.24 13.01
CA LYS A 131 2.54 13.36 13.04
C LYS A 131 2.34 14.35 11.89
N LEU A 132 1.61 13.97 10.85
CA LEU A 132 1.38 14.82 9.68
C LEU A 132 0.35 15.91 9.97
N SER A 133 0.48 17.03 9.24
CA SER A 133 -0.54 18.07 9.16
C SER A 133 -1.85 17.51 8.59
N THR A 134 -2.98 18.16 8.82
CA THR A 134 -4.26 17.73 8.21
C THR A 134 -4.19 17.72 6.68
N GLU A 135 -3.50 18.70 6.10
CA GLU A 135 -3.29 18.79 4.65
C GLU A 135 -2.46 17.62 4.11
N ASP A 136 -1.36 17.25 4.78
CA ASP A 136 -0.54 16.11 4.38
C ASP A 136 -1.25 14.78 4.62
N LYS A 137 -2.05 14.66 5.69
CA LYS A 137 -2.91 13.48 5.94
C LYS A 137 -3.88 13.25 4.78
N GLU A 138 -4.52 14.31 4.30
CA GLU A 138 -5.42 14.26 3.15
C GLU A 138 -4.70 13.73 1.89
N LYS A 139 -3.53 14.32 1.57
CA LYS A 139 -2.71 13.91 0.40
C LYS A 139 -2.20 12.48 0.49
N VAL A 140 -1.76 12.03 1.67
CA VAL A 140 -1.31 10.65 1.90
C VAL A 140 -2.48 9.68 1.80
N PHE A 141 -3.62 10.00 2.42
CA PHE A 141 -4.82 9.15 2.36
C PHE A 141 -5.28 8.95 0.92
N ILE A 142 -5.47 10.05 0.18
CA ILE A 142 -5.85 10.01 -1.24
C ILE A 142 -4.82 9.24 -2.06
N GLY A 143 -3.53 9.56 -1.89
CA GLY A 143 -2.46 8.98 -2.68
C GLY A 143 -2.32 7.47 -2.50
N ARG A 144 -2.66 6.92 -1.34
CA ARG A 144 -2.42 5.51 -0.98
C ARG A 144 -3.67 4.63 -0.98
N PHE A 145 -4.87 5.21 -1.06
CA PHE A 145 -6.14 4.48 -0.91
C PHE A 145 -6.25 3.19 -1.74
N THR A 146 -6.11 3.30 -3.06
CA THR A 146 -6.29 2.16 -3.97
C THR A 146 -5.26 1.06 -3.72
N GLN A 147 -3.99 1.44 -3.56
CA GLN A 147 -2.91 0.49 -3.33
C GLN A 147 -3.06 -0.23 -1.99
N PHE A 148 -3.38 0.51 -0.94
CA PHE A 148 -3.59 -0.04 0.39
C PHE A 148 -4.76 -1.05 0.42
N THR A 149 -5.88 -0.68 -0.21
CA THR A 149 -7.10 -1.50 -0.20
C THR A 149 -6.97 -2.74 -1.09
N LEU A 150 -6.37 -2.62 -2.28
CA LEU A 150 -6.10 -3.77 -3.14
C LEU A 150 -5.10 -4.73 -2.52
N PHE A 151 -4.01 -4.24 -1.92
CA PHE A 151 -3.04 -5.10 -1.25
C PHE A 151 -3.67 -5.90 -0.11
N THR A 152 -4.57 -5.26 0.66
CA THR A 152 -5.35 -5.93 1.71
C THR A 152 -6.23 -7.05 1.14
N LYS A 153 -6.94 -6.79 0.03
CA LYS A 153 -7.78 -7.79 -0.65
C LYS A 153 -6.98 -8.96 -1.21
N CYS A 154 -5.81 -8.71 -1.80
CA CYS A 154 -4.92 -9.75 -2.29
C CYS A 154 -4.45 -10.67 -1.15
N TYR A 155 -3.95 -10.07 -0.06
CA TYR A 155 -3.49 -10.86 1.08
C TYR A 155 -4.61 -11.68 1.70
N ARG A 156 -5.81 -11.12 1.84
CA ARG A 156 -6.98 -11.85 2.35
C ARG A 156 -7.42 -12.98 1.42
N THR A 157 -7.40 -12.74 0.12
CA THR A 157 -7.68 -13.78 -0.90
C THR A 157 -6.68 -14.93 -0.82
N TYR A 158 -5.39 -14.62 -0.68
CA TYR A 158 -4.33 -15.61 -0.44
C TYR A 158 -4.56 -16.39 0.86
N ARG A 159 -4.78 -15.70 1.98
CA ARG A 159 -4.96 -16.33 3.31
C ARG A 159 -6.16 -17.26 3.37
N GLU A 160 -7.24 -16.89 2.70
CA GLU A 160 -8.47 -17.69 2.64
C GLU A 160 -8.41 -18.78 1.55
N SER A 161 -7.33 -18.84 0.76
CA SER A 161 -7.18 -19.76 -0.38
C SER A 161 -8.39 -19.70 -1.33
N CYS A 162 -8.92 -18.50 -1.57
CA CYS A 162 -10.15 -18.30 -2.31
C CYS A 162 -9.89 -18.32 -3.84
N SER A 163 -10.73 -19.05 -4.58
CA SER A 163 -10.72 -19.11 -6.06
C SER A 163 -11.40 -17.88 -6.69
N GLY A 164 -11.00 -16.70 -6.24
CA GLY A 164 -11.55 -15.42 -6.68
C GLY A 164 -11.14 -14.29 -5.75
N LEU A 165 -11.15 -13.07 -6.27
CA LEU A 165 -10.78 -11.88 -5.53
C LEU A 165 -11.87 -11.53 -4.52
N LEU A 166 -11.53 -11.61 -3.23
CA LEU A 166 -12.41 -11.18 -2.14
C LEU A 166 -12.39 -9.66 -1.99
N LEU A 167 -13.54 -9.02 -1.82
CA LEU A 167 -13.61 -7.56 -1.64
C LEU A 167 -13.97 -7.14 -0.20
N GLY A 168 -14.20 -8.10 0.71
CA GLY A 168 -14.21 -7.87 2.17
C GLY A 168 -15.56 -7.69 2.83
N CYS A 169 -16.66 -7.90 2.10
CA CYS A 169 -18.01 -7.94 2.66
C CYS A 169 -18.80 -9.16 2.17
N GLY A 170 -18.14 -10.32 2.10
CA GLY A 170 -18.75 -11.57 1.63
C GLY A 170 -18.75 -11.73 0.11
N ASN A 171 -18.57 -10.63 -0.62
CA ASN A 171 -18.58 -10.64 -2.08
C ASN A 171 -17.21 -11.02 -2.68
N VAL A 172 -17.29 -11.79 -3.77
CA VAL A 172 -16.15 -12.31 -4.54
C VAL A 172 -16.31 -12.00 -6.02
N PHE A 173 -15.20 -11.66 -6.68
CA PHE A 173 -15.10 -11.70 -8.14
C PHE A 173 -14.37 -12.97 -8.57
N PRO A 174 -14.96 -13.85 -9.38
CA PRO A 174 -14.38 -15.16 -9.68
C PRO A 174 -13.11 -15.04 -10.53
N TYR A 175 -12.08 -15.81 -10.16
CA TYR A 175 -10.87 -15.93 -10.97
C TYR A 175 -11.16 -16.68 -12.27
N GLU A 176 -11.89 -17.79 -12.18
CA GLU A 176 -12.29 -18.57 -13.36
C GLU A 176 -13.14 -17.76 -14.32
N ARG A 177 -12.70 -17.69 -15.59
CA ARG A 177 -13.30 -16.80 -16.61
C ARG A 177 -14.76 -17.15 -16.90
N ASP A 178 -15.08 -18.43 -16.96
CA ASP A 178 -16.44 -18.90 -17.25
C ASP A 178 -17.43 -18.52 -16.14
N ALA A 179 -16.96 -18.47 -14.89
CA ALA A 179 -17.79 -18.06 -13.76
C ALA A 179 -18.10 -16.55 -13.78
N ARG A 180 -17.32 -15.73 -14.51
CA ARG A 180 -17.54 -14.27 -14.59
C ARG A 180 -18.83 -13.91 -15.31
N ILE A 181 -19.42 -14.80 -16.10
CA ILE A 181 -20.74 -14.57 -16.72
C ILE A 181 -21.85 -14.39 -15.67
N ARG A 182 -21.64 -14.88 -14.44
CA ARG A 182 -22.57 -14.71 -13.32
C ARG A 182 -22.54 -13.30 -12.72
N ILE A 183 -21.58 -12.45 -13.11
CA ILE A 183 -21.59 -11.03 -12.79
C ILE A 183 -22.48 -10.32 -13.80
N GLU A 184 -23.66 -9.89 -13.36
CA GLU A 184 -24.70 -9.33 -14.24
C GLU A 184 -24.28 -7.98 -14.84
N ASP A 185 -23.73 -7.08 -14.03
CA ASP A 185 -23.29 -5.76 -14.48
C ASP A 185 -22.03 -5.87 -15.36
N GLU A 186 -22.17 -5.50 -16.63
CA GLU A 186 -21.11 -5.61 -17.62
C GLU A 186 -19.90 -4.71 -17.32
N TYR A 187 -20.14 -3.51 -16.77
CA TYR A 187 -19.07 -2.56 -16.45
C TYR A 187 -18.26 -3.06 -15.25
N LEU A 188 -18.94 -3.56 -14.23
CA LEU A 188 -18.33 -4.20 -13.08
C LEU A 188 -17.52 -5.44 -13.51
N ARG A 189 -18.12 -6.27 -14.38
CA ARG A 189 -17.47 -7.45 -14.95
C ARG A 189 -16.20 -7.10 -15.74
N LYS A 190 -16.25 -6.06 -16.57
CA LYS A 190 -15.09 -5.58 -17.35
C LYS A 190 -13.98 -5.02 -16.46
N LEU A 191 -14.33 -4.14 -15.52
CA LEU A 191 -13.41 -3.55 -14.55
C LEU A 191 -12.63 -4.63 -13.81
N PHE A 192 -13.36 -5.57 -13.20
CA PHE A 192 -12.74 -6.59 -12.37
C PHE A 192 -12.10 -7.72 -13.15
N SER A 193 -12.47 -7.99 -14.40
CA SER A 193 -11.83 -9.05 -15.20
C SER A 193 -10.34 -8.82 -15.36
N ARG A 194 -9.95 -7.62 -15.81
CA ARG A 194 -8.54 -7.26 -16.02
C ARG A 194 -7.80 -7.10 -14.70
N LEU A 195 -8.47 -6.49 -13.72
CA LEU A 195 -7.91 -6.27 -12.40
C LEU A 195 -7.62 -7.61 -11.69
N CYS A 196 -8.57 -8.54 -11.71
CA CYS A 196 -8.44 -9.85 -11.08
C CYS A 196 -7.31 -10.66 -11.73
N ASP A 197 -7.23 -10.69 -13.06
CA ASP A 197 -6.15 -11.40 -13.76
C ASP A 197 -4.76 -10.87 -13.34
N ALA A 198 -4.59 -9.54 -13.32
CA ALA A 198 -3.34 -8.91 -12.93
C ALA A 198 -2.99 -9.13 -11.45
N LEU A 199 -3.96 -8.98 -10.53
CA LEU A 199 -3.71 -9.18 -9.11
C LEU A 199 -3.35 -10.63 -8.79
N PHE A 200 -3.96 -11.60 -9.46
CA PHE A 200 -3.60 -13.01 -9.27
C PHE A 200 -2.19 -13.31 -9.77
N ALA A 201 -1.87 -12.89 -11.00
CA ALA A 201 -0.57 -13.14 -11.61
C ALA A 201 0.59 -12.45 -10.86
N GLU A 202 0.42 -11.18 -10.51
CA GLU A 202 1.51 -10.34 -10.01
C GLU A 202 1.63 -10.31 -8.48
N ILE A 203 0.58 -10.68 -7.75
CA ILE A 203 0.53 -10.51 -6.28
C ILE A 203 0.13 -11.81 -5.58
N ILE A 204 -1.06 -12.36 -5.87
CA ILE A 204 -1.62 -13.46 -5.07
C ILE A 204 -0.86 -14.78 -5.31
N PHE A 205 -0.52 -15.12 -6.54
CA PHE A 205 0.29 -16.31 -6.81
C PHE A 205 1.72 -16.16 -6.28
N PRO A 206 2.41 -15.02 -6.44
CA PRO A 206 3.68 -14.77 -5.74
C PRO A 206 3.59 -14.88 -4.21
N MET A 207 2.52 -14.38 -3.58
CA MET A 207 2.28 -14.59 -2.15
C MET A 207 2.21 -16.08 -1.79
N ALA A 208 1.50 -16.88 -2.60
CA ALA A 208 1.39 -18.32 -2.39
C ALA A 208 2.72 -19.05 -2.61
N TYR A 209 3.46 -18.69 -3.67
CA TYR A 209 4.77 -19.24 -4.01
C TYR A 209 5.78 -19.01 -2.87
N LEU A 210 5.85 -17.77 -2.36
CA LEU A 210 6.74 -17.41 -1.25
C LEU A 210 6.22 -17.83 0.13
N ARG A 211 4.98 -18.34 0.22
CA ARG A 211 4.28 -18.58 1.50
C ARG A 211 4.34 -17.36 2.41
N LEU A 212 3.88 -16.22 1.88
CA LEU A 212 3.96 -14.94 2.57
C LEU A 212 3.40 -15.05 3.99
N THR A 213 4.20 -14.66 4.98
CA THR A 213 3.82 -14.68 6.39
C THR A 213 3.11 -13.40 6.78
N ASP A 214 2.34 -13.45 7.87
CA ASP A 214 1.64 -12.28 8.41
C ASP A 214 2.63 -11.17 8.78
N SER A 215 3.80 -11.53 9.34
CA SER A 215 4.88 -10.59 9.66
C SER A 215 5.43 -9.86 8.43
N THR A 216 5.70 -10.60 7.35
CA THR A 216 6.17 -9.97 6.11
C THR A 216 5.06 -9.11 5.48
N TYR A 217 3.81 -9.58 5.50
CA TYR A 217 2.66 -8.83 5.00
C TYR A 217 2.50 -7.46 5.69
N VAL A 218 2.52 -7.41 7.02
CA VAL A 218 2.32 -6.14 7.73
C VAL A 218 3.45 -5.14 7.51
N LEU A 219 4.70 -5.62 7.36
CA LEU A 219 5.83 -4.77 6.99
C LEU A 219 5.72 -4.26 5.55
N MET A 220 5.32 -5.11 4.60
CA MET A 220 5.04 -4.69 3.23
C MET A 220 3.92 -3.65 3.17
N LYS A 221 2.82 -3.88 3.90
CA LYS A 221 1.67 -2.95 3.96
C LYS A 221 2.08 -1.57 4.49
N ALA A 222 2.92 -1.53 5.53
CA ALA A 222 3.46 -0.27 6.05
C ALA A 222 4.38 0.42 5.04
N ASN A 223 5.25 -0.32 4.35
CA ASN A 223 6.09 0.22 3.28
C ASN A 223 5.27 0.78 2.10
N ILE A 224 4.21 0.07 1.69
CA ILE A 224 3.25 0.52 0.66
C ILE A 224 2.57 1.84 1.09
N PHE A 225 2.15 1.93 2.34
CA PHE A 225 1.53 3.16 2.87
C PHE A 225 2.51 4.35 2.90
N LEU A 226 3.79 4.09 3.17
CA LEU A 226 4.86 5.09 3.18
C LEU A 226 5.47 5.36 1.81
N PHE A 227 5.03 4.66 0.76
CA PHE A 227 5.62 4.78 -0.56
C PHE A 227 5.39 6.18 -1.16
N GLU A 228 6.44 6.73 -1.75
CA GLU A 228 6.47 8.06 -2.37
C GLU A 228 5.80 8.00 -3.75
N GLY A 229 4.48 7.88 -3.76
CA GLY A 229 3.70 7.90 -5.00
C GLY A 229 3.39 9.32 -5.48
N PHE A 230 2.40 9.44 -6.38
CA PHE A 230 2.08 10.70 -7.09
C PHE A 230 1.80 11.92 -6.21
N THR A 231 1.28 11.74 -4.99
CA THR A 231 0.95 12.87 -4.11
C THR A 231 2.14 13.35 -3.27
N TYR A 232 3.28 12.65 -3.31
CA TYR A 232 4.46 12.99 -2.51
C TYR A 232 5.04 14.36 -2.89
N SER A 233 5.07 14.69 -4.18
CA SER A 233 5.48 16.00 -4.72
C SER A 233 4.72 17.17 -4.08
N SER A 234 3.46 16.94 -3.73
CA SER A 234 2.55 17.95 -3.20
C SER A 234 2.59 18.11 -1.67
N LEU A 235 3.29 17.23 -0.95
CA LEU A 235 3.42 17.35 0.51
C LEU A 235 4.22 18.60 0.92
N THR A 236 3.95 19.09 2.12
CA THR A 236 4.75 20.15 2.74
C THR A 236 6.20 19.68 2.94
N PRO A 237 7.19 20.59 3.04
CA PRO A 237 8.58 20.22 3.35
C PRO A 237 8.70 19.34 4.61
N GLU A 238 7.94 19.67 5.65
CA GLU A 238 7.88 18.91 6.90
C GLU A 238 7.27 17.51 6.68
N GLY A 239 6.16 17.44 5.94
CA GLY A 239 5.52 16.18 5.57
C GLY A 239 6.45 15.26 4.78
N LYS A 240 7.18 15.82 3.80
CA LYS A 240 8.20 15.11 3.01
C LYS A 240 9.31 14.55 3.89
N ALA A 241 9.86 15.37 4.78
CA ALA A 241 10.92 14.96 5.69
C ALA A 241 10.48 13.82 6.62
N ILE A 242 9.25 13.89 7.15
CA ILE A 242 8.66 12.83 7.99
C ILE A 242 8.53 11.52 7.18
N ILE A 243 7.93 11.58 6.00
CA ILE A 243 7.67 10.37 5.19
C ILE A 243 8.97 9.73 4.72
N THR A 244 9.95 10.49 4.21
CA THR A 244 11.22 9.94 3.74
C THR A 244 12.01 9.26 4.85
N ARG A 245 12.06 9.87 6.04
CA ARG A 245 12.72 9.25 7.21
C ARG A 245 12.05 7.93 7.58
N GLU A 246 10.72 7.93 7.71
CA GLU A 246 10.00 6.72 8.11
C GLU A 246 10.04 5.66 7.00
N LYS A 247 9.99 6.03 5.72
CA LYS A 247 10.18 5.11 4.59
C LYS A 247 11.53 4.37 4.68
N ALA A 248 12.63 5.12 4.87
CA ALA A 248 13.96 4.51 4.99
C ALA A 248 14.03 3.52 6.16
N ARG A 249 13.46 3.91 7.30
CA ARG A 249 13.35 3.08 8.51
C ARG A 249 12.57 1.79 8.26
N HIS A 250 11.38 1.88 7.64
CA HIS A 250 10.53 0.72 7.38
C HIS A 250 11.09 -0.20 6.30
N ARG A 251 11.81 0.35 5.32
CA ARG A 251 12.53 -0.43 4.31
C ARG A 251 13.69 -1.20 4.95
N SER A 252 14.46 -0.56 5.82
CA SER A 252 15.53 -1.21 6.56
C SER A 252 14.99 -2.36 7.44
N ALA A 253 13.89 -2.13 8.15
CA ALA A 253 13.22 -3.16 8.94
C ALA A 253 12.71 -4.34 8.10
N LEU A 254 12.10 -4.09 6.93
CA LEU A 254 11.68 -5.16 6.02
C LEU A 254 12.87 -6.00 5.56
N LEU A 255 13.97 -5.36 5.13
CA LEU A 255 15.16 -6.07 4.68
C LEU A 255 15.81 -6.85 5.83
N ALA A 256 15.90 -6.28 7.04
CA ALA A 256 16.39 -6.99 8.21
C ALA A 256 15.55 -8.24 8.54
N HIS A 257 14.22 -8.12 8.49
CA HIS A 257 13.29 -9.24 8.70
C HIS A 257 13.44 -10.36 7.66
N LEU A 258 13.68 -10.00 6.40
CA LEU A 258 13.91 -11.00 5.34
C LEU A 258 15.30 -11.64 5.48
N ASN A 259 16.30 -10.85 5.89
CA ASN A 259 17.66 -11.32 6.08
C ASN A 259 17.85 -12.26 7.28
N SER A 260 17.01 -12.16 8.30
CA SER A 260 17.09 -13.02 9.49
C SER A 260 16.62 -14.46 9.26
N LYS A 261 16.02 -14.76 8.11
CA LYS A 261 15.57 -16.12 7.78
C LYS A 261 16.78 -17.03 7.48
N LYS A 262 16.72 -18.26 7.99
CA LYS A 262 17.74 -19.30 7.76
C LYS A 262 17.56 -19.95 6.38
N GLU A 263 17.61 -19.13 5.34
CA GLU A 263 17.54 -19.54 3.93
C GLU A 263 18.93 -19.41 3.28
N SER A 264 19.15 -20.05 2.12
CA SER A 264 20.37 -19.85 1.35
C SER A 264 20.45 -18.40 0.85
N PHE A 265 21.65 -17.93 0.47
CA PHE A 265 21.81 -16.57 -0.06
C PHE A 265 20.93 -16.33 -1.30
N ASP A 266 20.91 -17.28 -2.23
CA ASP A 266 20.16 -17.19 -3.48
C ASP A 266 18.64 -17.19 -3.24
N ASP A 267 18.15 -18.06 -2.36
CA ASP A 267 16.73 -18.12 -2.01
C ASP A 267 16.27 -16.79 -1.38
N ARG A 268 17.09 -16.26 -0.47
CA ARG A 268 16.81 -14.99 0.19
C ARG A 268 16.82 -13.82 -0.78
N LEU A 269 17.80 -13.76 -1.69
CA LEU A 269 17.86 -12.73 -2.72
C LEU A 269 16.62 -12.79 -3.62
N ASN A 270 16.24 -13.98 -4.06
CA ASN A 270 15.02 -14.19 -4.83
C ASN A 270 13.78 -13.74 -4.05
N GLN A 271 13.66 -14.09 -2.76
CA GLN A 271 12.55 -13.65 -1.91
C GLN A 271 12.46 -12.12 -1.82
N ILE A 272 13.59 -11.43 -1.64
CA ILE A 272 13.64 -9.95 -1.60
C ILE A 272 13.19 -9.36 -2.93
N ILE A 273 13.72 -9.87 -4.06
CA ILE A 273 13.36 -9.39 -5.40
C ILE A 273 11.85 -9.55 -5.65
N GLN A 274 11.29 -10.71 -5.32
CA GLN A 274 9.86 -10.98 -5.52
C GLN A 274 8.98 -10.09 -4.62
N ILE A 275 9.41 -9.79 -3.39
CA ILE A 275 8.70 -8.88 -2.50
C ILE A 275 8.72 -7.44 -3.02
N GLU A 276 9.88 -6.94 -3.47
CA GLU A 276 9.99 -5.62 -4.09
C GLU A 276 9.16 -5.55 -5.39
N HIS A 277 9.18 -6.60 -6.21
CA HIS A 277 8.35 -6.70 -7.41
C HIS A 277 6.86 -6.64 -7.07
N MET A 278 6.37 -7.38 -6.07
CA MET A 278 4.98 -7.29 -5.62
C MET A 278 4.60 -5.86 -5.17
N MET A 279 5.48 -5.18 -4.43
CA MET A 279 5.22 -3.79 -3.99
C MET A 279 5.15 -2.79 -5.16
N ALA A 280 5.95 -2.98 -6.21
CA ALA A 280 5.88 -2.18 -7.43
C ALA A 280 4.66 -2.54 -8.29
N SER A 281 4.36 -3.83 -8.46
CA SER A 281 3.22 -4.32 -9.24
C SER A 281 1.90 -3.85 -8.64
N ILE A 282 1.74 -3.85 -7.31
CA ILE A 282 0.50 -3.36 -6.70
C ILE A 282 0.31 -1.85 -6.94
N GLU A 283 1.38 -1.06 -7.04
CA GLU A 283 1.28 0.34 -7.46
C GLU A 283 0.77 0.46 -8.90
N ALA A 284 1.38 -0.27 -9.83
CA ALA A 284 0.99 -0.25 -11.24
C ALA A 284 -0.48 -0.67 -11.44
N VAL A 285 -0.90 -1.75 -10.78
CA VAL A 285 -2.28 -2.26 -10.84
C VAL A 285 -3.26 -1.30 -10.16
N SER A 286 -2.85 -0.60 -9.11
CA SER A 286 -3.68 0.44 -8.49
C SER A 286 -3.91 1.63 -9.40
N ASN A 287 -2.88 2.06 -10.14
CA ASN A 287 -3.00 3.13 -11.13
C ASN A 287 -3.93 2.72 -12.28
N PHE A 288 -3.93 1.44 -12.66
CA PHE A 288 -4.89 0.90 -13.60
C PHE A 288 -6.33 1.03 -13.05
N MET A 289 -6.57 0.57 -11.81
CA MET A 289 -7.90 0.71 -11.17
C MET A 289 -8.36 2.17 -11.07
N ASP A 290 -7.47 3.10 -10.72
CA ASP A 290 -7.79 4.53 -10.66
C ASP A 290 -8.24 5.09 -12.01
N LYS A 291 -7.56 4.70 -13.10
CA LYS A 291 -7.93 5.10 -14.47
C LYS A 291 -9.28 4.52 -14.91
N GLU A 292 -9.55 3.26 -14.57
CA GLU A 292 -10.84 2.65 -14.90
C GLU A 292 -11.99 3.29 -14.11
N ILE A 293 -11.80 3.59 -12.83
CA ILE A 293 -12.80 4.34 -12.03
C ILE A 293 -12.98 5.75 -12.57
N GLN A 294 -11.91 6.43 -12.99
CA GLN A 294 -12.00 7.73 -13.64
C GLN A 294 -12.85 7.65 -14.92
N PHE A 295 -12.61 6.65 -15.77
CA PHE A 295 -13.40 6.42 -16.97
C PHE A 295 -14.88 6.24 -16.63
N LEU A 296 -15.21 5.34 -15.71
CA LEU A 296 -16.59 5.11 -15.26
C LEU A 296 -17.25 6.38 -14.71
N GLY A 297 -16.49 7.18 -13.95
CA GLY A 297 -16.95 8.45 -13.40
C GLY A 297 -17.29 9.50 -14.46
N VAL A 298 -16.55 9.58 -15.57
CA VAL A 298 -16.84 10.50 -16.68
C VAL A 298 -18.18 10.18 -17.35
N PHE A 299 -18.54 8.89 -17.44
CA PHE A 299 -19.79 8.45 -18.05
C PHE A 299 -20.95 8.29 -17.06
N GLY A 300 -20.76 8.65 -15.78
CA GLY A 300 -21.81 8.53 -14.76
C GLY A 300 -22.19 7.08 -14.43
N LEU A 301 -21.26 6.13 -14.61
CA LEU A 301 -21.50 4.71 -14.39
C LEU A 301 -21.15 4.31 -12.94
N LEU A 302 -21.91 3.36 -12.39
CA LEU A 302 -21.66 2.73 -11.07
C LEU A 302 -21.50 3.73 -9.90
N ASP A 303 -22.16 4.89 -9.98
CA ASP A 303 -22.02 5.98 -9.00
C ASP A 303 -20.56 6.46 -8.80
N MET A 304 -19.67 6.28 -9.78
CA MET A 304 -18.25 6.64 -9.64
C MET A 304 -18.00 8.16 -9.67
N GLY A 305 -19.02 8.96 -9.97
CA GLY A 305 -18.97 10.42 -10.01
C GLY A 305 -19.09 11.11 -8.64
N ARG A 306 -19.29 10.36 -7.55
CA ARG A 306 -19.50 10.91 -6.20
C ARG A 306 -18.22 11.56 -5.65
N THR A 307 -18.37 12.58 -4.81
CA THR A 307 -17.28 13.44 -4.32
C THR A 307 -16.10 12.62 -3.78
N LEU A 308 -16.38 11.72 -2.84
CA LEU A 308 -15.33 10.96 -2.16
C LEU A 308 -14.59 10.00 -3.10
N ILE A 309 -15.33 9.32 -3.99
CA ILE A 309 -14.75 8.43 -4.99
C ILE A 309 -13.83 9.23 -5.93
N ARG A 310 -14.29 10.40 -6.38
CA ARG A 310 -13.50 11.28 -7.23
C ARG A 310 -12.23 11.77 -6.54
N GLU A 311 -12.27 12.10 -5.25
CA GLU A 311 -11.06 12.46 -4.51
C GLU A 311 -10.10 11.27 -4.40
N CYS A 312 -10.61 10.10 -4.01
CA CYS A 312 -9.82 8.90 -3.80
C CYS A 312 -9.28 8.23 -5.08
N HIS A 313 -9.79 8.55 -6.28
CA HIS A 313 -9.37 7.88 -7.52
C HIS A 313 -9.00 8.86 -8.65
N VAL A 314 -9.70 9.99 -8.79
CA VAL A 314 -9.56 10.89 -9.95
C VAL A 314 -8.67 12.08 -9.62
N ASN A 315 -8.88 12.73 -8.48
CA ASN A 315 -8.17 13.95 -8.11
C ASN A 315 -6.74 13.69 -7.63
N LYS A 316 -6.29 12.43 -7.54
CA LYS A 316 -4.88 12.08 -7.24
C LYS A 316 -3.89 12.82 -8.14
N TYR A 317 -4.27 13.07 -9.39
CA TYR A 317 -3.44 13.73 -10.39
C TYR A 317 -3.52 15.26 -10.35
N LYS A 318 -4.51 15.86 -9.66
CA LYS A 318 -4.66 17.32 -9.58
C LYS A 318 -3.62 17.98 -8.66
N PHE A 319 -3.12 17.24 -7.67
CA PHE A 319 -2.09 17.73 -6.75
C PHE A 319 -0.73 17.99 -7.43
N ASN A 320 -0.53 17.53 -8.67
CA ASN A 320 0.70 17.75 -9.44
C ASN A 320 0.71 19.05 -10.26
N PHE A 321 -0.41 19.79 -10.33
CA PHE A 321 -0.53 20.97 -11.20
C PHE A 321 -0.61 22.30 -10.46
N SER A 322 -0.18 22.39 -9.20
CA SER A 322 0.05 23.72 -8.61
C SER A 322 1.35 24.27 -9.18
N PRO A 323 1.33 25.38 -9.94
CA PRO A 323 2.55 26.04 -10.36
C PRO A 323 3.26 26.56 -9.10
N ALA A 324 4.55 26.24 -8.99
CA ALA A 324 5.44 26.77 -7.98
C ALA A 324 5.57 28.29 -8.08
#